data_AF-A0A383F2L0-F1
#
_entry.id   AF-A0A383F2L0-F1
#
_cell.length_a   1.000
_cell.length_b   1.000
_cell.length_c   1.000
_cell.angle_alpha   90.00
_cell.angle_beta   90.00
_cell.angle_gamma   90.00
#
_symmetry.space_group_name_H-M   'P 1'
#
loop_
_entity.id
_entity.type
_entity.pdbx_description
1 polymer ?
#
loop_
_entity_poly.entity_id
_entity_poly.type
_entity_poly.pdbx_seq_one_letter_code
_entity_poly.pdbx_strand_id
1 'polypeptide(L)'
;GEGLIIGSAYAVGQVALGTSLVFGFLLHNTTEGIGIVVPVADSEVKIRSLLILGCLAGLPTIAGMWIGGFNYSTTSTVFFLSIGIGAVLQVASLISKDVMSRSEAGLLKPLNSLGLLGGLIFMYLTGLLIPA
;
A
#
# COMPACT_ATOMS: atom_id res chain seq x y z
N GLY A 1 -8.39 -0.43 1.35
CA GLY A 1 -8.49 -0.97 -0.03
C GLY A 1 -7.79 -2.31 -0.11
N GLU A 2 -6.51 -2.34 0.23
CA GLU A 2 -5.58 -3.48 0.17
C GLU A 2 -6.19 -4.84 0.57
N GLY A 3 -6.79 -4.90 1.77
CA GLY A 3 -7.42 -6.12 2.27
C GLY A 3 -8.47 -6.69 1.32
N LEU A 4 -9.37 -5.83 0.82
CA LEU A 4 -10.43 -6.26 -0.12
C LEU A 4 -9.83 -6.91 -1.38
N ILE A 5 -8.75 -6.32 -1.92
CA ILE A 5 -8.10 -6.80 -3.13
C ILE A 5 -7.44 -8.17 -2.87
N ILE A 6 -6.72 -8.29 -1.77
CA ILE A 6 -6.05 -9.54 -1.36
C ILE A 6 -7.09 -10.64 -1.15
N GLY A 7 -8.13 -10.36 -0.35
CA GLY A 7 -9.20 -11.31 -0.05
C GLY A 7 -9.89 -11.78 -1.32
N SER A 8 -10.27 -10.85 -2.21
CA SER A 8 -10.96 -11.20 -3.44
C SER A 8 -10.11 -11.96 -4.44
N ALA A 9 -8.80 -11.68 -4.53
CA ALA A 9 -7.89 -12.49 -5.34
C ALA A 9 -7.89 -13.96 -4.87
N TYR A 10 -7.84 -14.20 -3.55
CA TYR A 10 -7.96 -15.55 -3.01
C TYR A 10 -9.36 -16.16 -3.20
N ALA A 11 -10.43 -15.36 -3.11
CA ALA A 11 -11.80 -15.84 -3.30
C ALA A 11 -12.03 -16.44 -4.71
N VAL A 12 -11.35 -15.93 -5.74
CA VAL A 12 -11.41 -16.48 -7.11
C VAL A 12 -10.28 -17.47 -7.43
N GLY A 13 -9.55 -17.94 -6.42
CA GLY A 13 -8.48 -18.93 -6.57
C GLY A 13 -7.19 -18.39 -7.19
N GLN A 14 -7.03 -17.07 -7.32
CA GLN A 14 -5.83 -16.44 -7.88
C GLN A 14 -4.75 -16.30 -6.79
N VAL A 15 -4.20 -17.44 -6.35
CA VAL A 15 -3.21 -17.52 -5.25
C VAL A 15 -1.94 -16.72 -5.57
N ALA A 16 -1.50 -16.80 -6.82
CA ALA A 16 -0.41 -16.01 -7.40
C ALA A 16 -0.56 -14.51 -7.12
N LEU A 17 -1.67 -13.96 -7.63
CA LEU A 17 -2.03 -12.56 -7.49
C LEU A 17 -2.20 -12.18 -6.02
N GLY A 18 -2.91 -12.99 -5.24
CA GLY A 18 -3.10 -12.77 -3.82
C GLY A 18 -1.78 -12.67 -3.05
N THR A 19 -0.84 -13.58 -3.34
CA THR A 19 0.49 -13.61 -2.71
C THR A 19 1.30 -12.38 -3.11
N SER A 20 1.34 -12.04 -4.40
CA SER A 20 2.02 -10.84 -4.90
C SER A 20 1.46 -9.56 -4.27
N LEU A 21 0.13 -9.46 -4.11
CA LEU A 21 -0.51 -8.33 -3.44
C LEU A 21 -0.16 -8.26 -1.95
N VAL A 22 -0.15 -9.38 -1.23
CA VAL A 22 0.23 -9.42 0.19
C VAL A 22 1.64 -8.88 0.37
N PHE A 23 2.62 -9.38 -0.38
CA PHE A 23 4.00 -8.92 -0.25
C PHE A 23 4.18 -7.48 -0.75
N GLY A 24 3.52 -7.12 -1.86
CA GLY A 24 3.55 -5.76 -2.39
C GLY A 24 3.06 -4.73 -1.38
N PHE A 25 1.87 -4.94 -0.81
CA PHE A 25 1.32 -4.05 0.21
C PHE A 25 2.10 -4.10 1.53
N LEU A 26 2.62 -5.27 1.94
CA LEU A 26 3.48 -5.37 3.12
C LEU A 26 4.71 -4.47 2.99
N LEU A 27 5.42 -4.56 1.87
CA LEU A 27 6.65 -3.80 1.62
C LEU A 27 6.33 -2.30 1.52
N HIS A 28 5.34 -1.94 0.71
CA HIS A 28 4.83 -0.56 0.59
C HIS A 28 4.48 0.04 1.97
N ASN A 29 3.63 -0.64 2.75
CA ASN A 29 3.15 -0.14 4.04
C ASN A 29 4.28 -0.01 5.06
N THR A 30 5.25 -0.93 5.03
CA THR A 30 6.42 -0.84 5.91
C THR A 30 7.24 0.41 5.58
N THR A 31 7.45 0.70 4.30
CA THR A 31 8.19 1.90 3.88
C THR A 31 7.43 3.19 4.16
N GLU A 32 6.11 3.22 3.99
CA GLU A 32 5.27 4.37 4.37
C GLU A 32 5.24 4.57 5.89
N GLY A 33 5.19 3.49 6.66
CA GLY A 33 5.21 3.52 8.12
C GLY A 33 6.44 4.23 8.68
N ILE A 34 7.62 4.06 8.05
CA ILE A 34 8.83 4.81 8.42
C ILE A 34 8.60 6.31 8.19
N GLY A 35 8.09 6.69 7.03
CA GLY A 35 7.79 8.10 6.70
C GLY A 35 6.76 8.74 7.64
N ILE A 36 5.79 7.96 8.13
CA ILE A 36 4.77 8.41 9.09
C ILE A 36 5.38 8.62 10.49
N VAL A 37 6.29 7.74 10.91
CA VAL A 37 6.86 7.76 12.27
C VAL A 37 8.01 8.75 12.40
N VAL A 38 8.81 8.98 11.35
CA VAL A 38 9.97 9.88 11.38
C VAL A 38 9.66 11.29 11.93
N PRO A 39 8.58 11.98 11.52
CA PRO A 39 8.25 13.32 12.04
C PRO A 39 7.95 13.37 13.55
N VAL A 40 7.57 12.24 14.15
CA VAL A 40 7.25 12.14 15.59
C VAL A 40 8.36 11.44 16.39
N ALA A 41 9.47 11.07 15.74
CA ALA A 41 10.56 10.33 16.37
C ALA A 41 11.28 11.14 17.47
N ASP A 42 11.33 12.47 17.34
CA ASP A 42 11.93 13.38 18.33
C ASP A 42 10.98 13.76 19.48
N SER A 43 9.73 13.26 19.47
CA SER A 43 8.73 13.52 20.51
C SER A 43 8.59 12.35 21.47
N GLU A 44 8.25 12.60 22.74
CA GLU A 44 7.90 11.54 23.69
C GLU A 44 6.54 10.90 23.32
N VAL A 45 6.58 9.86 22.48
CA VAL A 45 5.39 9.10 22.10
C VAL A 45 5.21 7.91 23.05
N LYS A 46 4.04 7.84 23.71
CA LYS A 46 3.68 6.69 24.55
C LYS A 46 3.50 5.43 23.69
N ILE A 47 4.00 4.28 24.16
CA ILE A 47 3.84 2.98 23.47
C ILE A 47 2.38 2.67 23.11
N ARG A 48 1.45 3.09 23.97
CA ARG A 48 0.01 2.93 23.76
C ARG A 48 -0.48 3.65 22.51
N SER A 49 0.05 4.83 22.22
CA SER A 49 -0.31 5.58 21.01
C SER A 49 0.17 4.87 19.76
N LEU A 50 1.38 4.31 19.79
CA LEU A 50 1.93 3.52 18.67
C LEU A 50 1.09 2.27 18.41
N LEU A 51 0.66 1.56 19.47
CA LEU A 51 -0.24 0.41 19.32
C LEU A 51 -1.58 0.79 18.72
N ILE A 52 -2.19 1.89 19.17
CA ILE A 52 -3.46 2.37 18.61
C ILE A 52 -3.31 2.74 17.13
N LEU A 53 -2.24 3.46 16.78
CA LEU A 53 -1.96 3.82 15.39
C LEU A 53 -1.72 2.58 14.52
N GLY A 54 -0.96 1.61 15.00
CA GLY A 54 -0.74 0.33 14.32
C GLY A 54 -2.03 -0.46 14.12
N CYS A 55 -2.90 -0.52 15.14
CA CYS A 55 -4.22 -1.14 15.03
C CYS A 55 -5.11 -0.39 14.04
N LEU A 56 -5.10 0.95 14.04
CA LEU A 56 -5.90 1.76 13.13
C LEU A 56 -5.44 1.60 11.68
N ALA A 57 -4.13 1.45 11.45
CA ALA A 57 -3.57 1.15 10.13
C ALA A 57 -3.87 -0.29 9.66
N GLY A 58 -3.75 -1.29 10.56
CA GLY A 58 -3.80 -2.71 10.19
C GLY A 58 -5.18 -3.38 10.25
N LEU A 59 -5.99 -3.08 11.27
CA LEU A 59 -7.30 -3.75 11.46
C LEU A 59 -8.26 -3.57 10.28
N PRO A 60 -8.37 -2.37 9.65
CA PRO A 60 -9.20 -2.21 8.46
C PRO A 60 -8.78 -3.09 7.28
N THR A 61 -7.47 -3.39 7.17
CA THR A 61 -6.95 -4.30 6.14
C THR A 61 -7.37 -5.75 6.40
N ILE A 62 -7.34 -6.20 7.67
CA ILE A 62 -7.84 -7.53 8.05
C ILE A 62 -9.34 -7.65 7.75
N ALA A 63 -10.13 -6.65 8.17
CA ALA A 63 -11.57 -6.63 7.89
C ALA A 63 -11.86 -6.63 6.38
N GLY A 64 -11.11 -5.84 5.61
CA GLY A 64 -11.20 -5.83 4.14
C GLY A 64 -10.90 -7.19 3.53
N MET A 65 -9.87 -7.90 4.03
CA MET A 65 -9.52 -9.25 3.58
C MET A 65 -10.65 -10.24 3.79
N TRP A 66 -11.32 -10.22 4.94
CA TRP A 66 -12.49 -11.08 5.16
C TRP A 66 -13.64 -10.73 4.23
N ILE A 67 -13.95 -9.43 4.07
CA ILE A 67 -15.03 -8.99 3.18
C ILE A 67 -14.75 -9.42 1.72
N GLY A 68 -13.51 -9.25 1.25
CA GLY A 68 -13.12 -9.67 -0.09
C GLY A 68 -13.05 -11.19 -0.26
N GLY A 69 -12.56 -11.90 0.77
CA GLY A 69 -12.30 -13.34 0.77
C GLY A 69 -13.55 -14.20 0.91
N PHE A 70 -14.58 -13.71 1.60
CA PHE A 70 -15.86 -14.41 1.71
C PHE A 70 -16.83 -14.09 0.56
N ASN A 71 -16.41 -13.29 -0.42
CA ASN A 71 -17.23 -12.92 -1.57
C ASN A 71 -16.74 -13.60 -2.86
N TYR A 72 -17.23 -14.82 -3.07
CA TYR A 72 -16.85 -15.71 -4.18
C TYR A 72 -17.54 -15.33 -5.50
N SER A 73 -17.38 -14.09 -5.95
CA SER A 73 -17.97 -13.58 -7.19
C SER A 73 -16.92 -12.84 -8.01
N THR A 74 -16.82 -13.18 -9.31
CA THR A 74 -15.93 -12.48 -10.25
C THR A 74 -16.30 -11.00 -10.35
N THR A 75 -17.59 -10.67 -10.37
CA THR A 75 -18.06 -9.27 -10.44
C THR A 75 -17.64 -8.48 -9.21
N SER A 76 -17.80 -9.05 -8.00
CA SER A 76 -17.38 -8.41 -6.76
C SER A 76 -15.86 -8.28 -6.68
N THR A 77 -15.12 -9.28 -7.17
CA THR A 77 -13.66 -9.25 -7.25
C THR A 77 -13.17 -8.09 -8.12
N VAL A 78 -13.71 -7.94 -9.33
CA VAL A 78 -13.36 -6.83 -10.23
C VAL A 78 -13.72 -5.49 -9.59
N PHE A 79 -14.88 -5.38 -8.95
CA PHE A 79 -15.30 -4.18 -8.25
C PHE A 79 -14.34 -3.81 -7.11
N PHE A 80 -13.96 -4.78 -6.28
CA PHE A 80 -13.03 -4.56 -5.17
C PHE A 80 -11.61 -4.26 -5.62
N LEU A 81 -11.11 -4.91 -6.68
CA LEU A 81 -9.87 -4.53 -7.34
C LEU A 81 -9.91 -3.09 -7.85
N SER A 82 -11.03 -2.68 -8.46
CA SER A 82 -11.21 -1.33 -8.98
C SER A 82 -11.19 -0.27 -7.87
N ILE A 83 -11.86 -0.54 -6.74
CA ILE A 83 -11.77 0.31 -5.54
C ILE A 83 -10.32 0.38 -5.05
N GLY A 84 -9.65 -0.76 -5.02
CA GLY A 84 -8.26 -0.88 -4.64
C GLY A 84 -7.32 0.01 -5.44
N ILE A 85 -7.38 -0.11 -6.77
CA ILE A 85 -6.61 0.71 -7.71
C ILE A 85 -6.93 2.19 -7.51
N GLY A 86 -8.22 2.54 -7.37
CA GLY A 86 -8.65 3.91 -7.09
C GLY A 86 -8.02 4.50 -5.82
N ALA A 87 -7.94 3.70 -4.75
CA ALA A 87 -7.31 4.12 -3.50
C ALA A 87 -5.79 4.37 -3.65
N VAL A 88 -5.08 3.47 -4.35
CA VAL A 88 -3.63 3.64 -4.62
C VAL A 88 -3.39 4.91 -5.45
N LEU A 89 -4.19 5.13 -6.50
CA LEU A 89 -4.08 6.33 -7.34
C LEU A 89 -4.35 7.61 -6.55
N GLN A 90 -5.32 7.58 -5.62
CA GLN A 90 -5.62 8.72 -4.75
C GLN A 90 -4.41 9.07 -3.87
N VAL A 91 -3.80 8.09 -3.21
CA VAL A 91 -2.63 8.30 -2.35
C VAL A 91 -1.43 8.77 -3.18
N ALA A 92 -1.16 8.14 -4.32
CA ALA A 92 -0.08 8.55 -5.21
C ALA A 92 -0.27 10.00 -5.69
N SER A 93 -1.51 10.42 -5.98
CA SER A 93 -1.82 11.81 -6.34
C SER A 93 -1.58 12.78 -5.18
N LEU A 94 -1.95 12.40 -3.95
CA LEU A 94 -1.72 13.20 -2.74
C LEU A 94 -0.22 13.40 -2.49
N ILE A 95 0.56 12.31 -2.53
CA ILE A 95 2.02 12.37 -2.35
C ILE A 95 2.66 13.21 -3.45
N SER A 96 2.27 13.01 -4.71
CA SER A 96 2.80 13.78 -5.84
C SER A 96 2.53 15.28 -5.66
N LYS A 97 1.32 15.65 -5.24
CA LYS A 97 0.95 17.04 -4.96
C LYS A 97 1.75 17.62 -3.79
N ASP A 98 1.93 16.88 -2.70
CA ASP A 98 2.73 17.32 -1.56
C ASP A 98 4.19 17.58 -1.97
N VAL A 99 4.80 16.64 -2.70
CA VAL A 99 6.18 16.78 -3.19
C VAL A 99 6.33 17.97 -4.15
N MET A 100 5.37 18.18 -5.06
CA MET A 100 5.35 19.34 -5.95
C MET A 100 5.17 20.66 -5.19
N SER A 101 4.41 20.68 -4.10
CA SER A 101 4.20 21.90 -3.30
C SER A 101 5.45 22.35 -2.53
N ARG A 102 6.38 21.43 -2.24
CA ARG A 102 7.61 21.70 -1.48
C ARG A 102 8.75 22.25 -2.32
N SER A 103 8.64 22.28 -3.65
CA SER A 103 9.72 22.73 -4.53
C SER A 103 9.27 22.98 -5.98
N GLU A 104 9.82 24.01 -6.63
CA GLU A 104 9.60 24.25 -8.08
C GLU A 104 9.92 23.04 -8.97
N ALA A 105 11.07 22.38 -8.73
CA ALA A 105 11.44 21.17 -9.47
C ALA A 105 10.68 19.89 -9.03
N GLY A 106 9.93 19.90 -7.92
CA GLY A 106 9.07 18.81 -7.46
C GLY A 106 9.68 17.40 -7.58
N LEU A 107 9.04 16.53 -8.38
CA LEU A 107 9.47 15.16 -8.67
C LEU A 107 10.73 15.09 -9.57
N LEU A 108 11.03 16.16 -10.32
CA LEU A 108 12.20 16.22 -11.21
C LEU A 108 13.49 16.52 -10.46
N LYS A 109 13.44 16.82 -9.15
CA LYS A 109 14.63 16.88 -8.31
C LYS A 109 15.40 15.56 -8.39
N PRO A 110 16.74 15.57 -8.59
CA PRO A 110 17.53 14.35 -8.80
C PRO A 110 17.33 13.28 -7.72
N LEU A 111 17.22 13.68 -6.45
CA LEU A 111 17.04 12.73 -5.36
C LEU A 111 15.64 12.10 -5.35
N ASN A 112 14.61 12.88 -5.69
CA ASN A 112 13.22 12.41 -5.75
C ASN A 112 13.01 11.48 -6.94
N SER A 113 13.59 11.82 -8.10
CA SER A 113 13.51 10.98 -9.30
C SER A 113 14.28 9.68 -9.12
N LEU A 114 15.46 9.70 -8.48
CA LEU A 114 16.20 8.49 -8.11
C LEU A 114 15.41 7.62 -7.13
N GLY A 115 14.78 8.23 -6.11
CA GLY A 115 13.91 7.50 -5.18
C GLY A 115 12.72 6.85 -5.88
N LEU A 116 12.04 7.58 -6.78
CA LEU A 116 10.92 7.07 -7.57
C LEU A 116 11.35 5.92 -8.48
N LEU A 117 12.44 6.08 -9.22
CA LEU A 117 13.00 5.03 -10.09
C LEU A 117 13.42 3.81 -9.27
N GLY A 118 14.08 4.01 -8.14
CA GLY A 118 14.47 2.95 -7.22
C GLY A 118 13.26 2.17 -6.72
N GLY A 119 12.18 2.87 -6.33
CA GLY A 119 10.92 2.25 -5.93
C GLY A 119 10.25 1.44 -7.06
N LEU A 120 10.22 1.98 -8.28
CA LEU A 120 9.68 1.28 -9.46
C LEU A 120 10.48 0.02 -9.81
N ILE A 121 11.81 0.10 -9.77
CA ILE A 121 12.70 -1.04 -9.99
C ILE A 121 12.46 -2.10 -8.92
N PHE A 122 12.39 -1.70 -7.65
CA PHE A 122 12.15 -2.61 -6.54
C PHE A 122 10.78 -3.30 -6.67
N MET A 123 9.72 -2.55 -6.98
CA MET A 123 8.38 -3.10 -7.26
C MET A 123 8.43 -4.13 -8.39
N TYR A 124 9.07 -3.80 -9.52
CA TYR A 124 9.18 -4.70 -10.66
C TYR A 124 9.94 -5.99 -10.31
N LEU A 125 11.07 -5.87 -9.61
CA LEU A 125 11.86 -7.03 -9.17
C LEU A 125 11.06 -7.92 -8.21
N THR A 126 10.35 -7.33 -7.24
CA THR A 126 9.51 -8.13 -6.33
C THR A 126 8.39 -8.86 -7.09
N GLY A 127 7.77 -8.23 -8.08
CA GLY A 127 6.77 -8.87 -8.94
C GLY A 127 7.32 -10.01 -9.79
N LEU A 128 8.60 -9.99 -10.15
CA LEU A 128 9.26 -11.09 -10.86
C LEU A 128 9.67 -12.25 -9.95
N LEU A 129 10.02 -11.94 -8.69
CA LEU A 129 10.57 -12.92 -7.74
C LEU A 129 9.49 -13.67 -6.96
N ILE A 130 8.32 -13.07 -6.76
CA ILE A 130 7.20 -13.74 -6.10
C ILE A 130 6.56 -14.69 -7.13
N PRO A 131 6.55 -16.02 -6.86
CA PRO A 131 6.07 -16.99 -7.83
C PRO A 131 4.61 -16.74 -8.18
N ALA A 132 4.33 -16.72 -9.48
CA ALA A 132 2.99 -16.82 -10.04
C ALA A 132 2.47 -18.27 -9.95
#